data_AF-A0AAE1NW22-F1
#
_entry.id   AF-A0AAE1NW22-F1
#
_cell.length_a   1.000
_cell.length_b   1.000
_cell.length_c   1.000
_cell.angle_alpha   90.00
_cell.angle_beta   90.00
_cell.angle_gamma   90.00
#
_symmetry.space_group_name_H-M   'P 1'
#
loop_
_entity.id
_entity.type
_entity.pdbx_description
1 polymer ?
#
loop_
_entity_poly.entity_id
_entity_poly.type
_entity_poly.pdbx_seq_one_letter_code
_entity_poly.pdbx_strand_id
1 'polypeptide(L)'
;MLTRAARNVLKTCPPRRGMAYVAEFKPPTLNDLPVPQGSWRDTYNQRQRKYNLQLVGGLLFTGGTLAFAKESGLIFFGYGPEISSKE
;
A
#
# COMPACT_ATOMS: atom_id res chain seq x y z
N MET A 1 -75.24 -18.53 0.62
CA MET A 1 -74.74 -18.44 -0.77
C MET A 1 -74.77 -16.98 -1.19
N LEU A 2 -73.61 -16.33 -1.35
CA LEU A 2 -73.52 -15.03 -2.03
C LEU A 2 -72.39 -15.11 -3.05
N THR A 3 -72.77 -15.00 -4.32
CA THR A 3 -71.93 -15.17 -5.51
C THR A 3 -71.06 -13.94 -5.75
N ARG A 4 -69.75 -14.18 -5.85
CA ARG A 4 -68.71 -13.19 -6.12
C ARG A 4 -68.67 -12.88 -7.62
N ALA A 5 -69.26 -11.75 -8.05
CA ALA A 5 -69.21 -11.32 -9.44
C ALA A 5 -67.87 -10.61 -9.74
N ALA A 6 -67.12 -11.18 -10.69
CA ALA A 6 -65.81 -10.74 -11.13
C ALA A 6 -65.87 -9.43 -11.94
N ARG A 7 -64.95 -8.51 -11.67
CA ARG A 7 -64.59 -7.43 -12.59
C ARG A 7 -63.07 -7.38 -12.72
N ASN A 8 -62.51 -8.23 -13.59
CA ASN A 8 -61.13 -8.07 -14.03
C ASN A 8 -61.12 -7.14 -15.24
N VAL A 9 -61.06 -5.83 -15.00
CA VAL A 9 -60.65 -4.87 -16.02
C VAL A 9 -59.16 -5.10 -16.24
N LEU A 10 -58.81 -5.75 -17.34
CA LEU A 10 -57.42 -5.87 -17.81
C LEU A 10 -56.89 -4.45 -18.03
N LYS A 11 -56.10 -3.95 -17.07
CA LYS A 11 -55.23 -2.79 -17.29
C LYS A 11 -54.10 -3.27 -18.19
N THR A 12 -54.21 -3.05 -19.49
CA THR A 12 -53.09 -3.23 -20.42
C THR A 12 -51.99 -2.24 -20.04
N CYS A 13 -50.95 -2.72 -19.35
CA CYS A 13 -49.73 -1.97 -19.12
C CYS A 13 -48.88 -2.05 -20.41
N PRO A 14 -48.51 -0.92 -21.04
CA PRO A 14 -47.58 -0.95 -22.17
C PRO A 14 -46.22 -1.50 -21.70
N PRO A 15 -45.48 -2.25 -22.54
CA PRO A 15 -44.21 -2.85 -22.13
C PRO A 15 -43.24 -1.76 -21.72
N ARG A 16 -42.89 -1.74 -20.43
CA ARG A 16 -41.85 -0.89 -19.87
C ARG A 16 -40.52 -1.35 -20.48
N ARG A 17 -39.79 -0.41 -21.09
CA ARG A 17 -38.39 -0.63 -21.49
C ARG A 17 -37.65 -1.20 -20.29
N GLY A 18 -37.04 -2.38 -20.46
CA GLY A 18 -36.33 -3.07 -19.40
C GLY A 18 -35.22 -2.18 -18.85
N MET A 19 -35.45 -1.61 -17.67
CA MET A 19 -34.36 -1.11 -16.85
C MET A 19 -33.52 -2.34 -16.51
N ALA A 20 -32.26 -2.36 -16.93
CA ALA A 20 -31.32 -3.38 -16.49
C ALA A 20 -31.45 -3.51 -14.97
N TYR A 21 -31.60 -4.75 -14.49
CA TYR A 21 -31.74 -5.07 -13.07
C TYR A 21 -30.76 -4.23 -12.26
N VAL A 22 -31.29 -3.32 -11.45
CA VAL A 22 -30.49 -2.61 -10.46
C VAL A 22 -30.02 -3.70 -9.51
N ALA A 23 -28.71 -3.97 -9.51
CA ALA A 23 -28.11 -4.93 -8.59
C ALA A 23 -28.68 -4.70 -7.18
N GLU A 24 -29.12 -5.78 -6.54
CA GLU A 24 -29.74 -5.73 -5.21
C GLU A 24 -28.85 -4.92 -4.26
N PHE A 25 -29.32 -3.72 -3.86
CA PHE A 25 -28.56 -2.83 -2.99
C PHE A 25 -28.51 -3.43 -1.58
N LYS A 26 -27.37 -4.05 -1.24
CA LYS A 26 -27.11 -4.52 0.13
C LYS A 26 -26.75 -3.31 1.01
N PRO A 27 -27.52 -2.97 2.05
CA PRO A 27 -27.14 -1.92 2.98
C PRO A 27 -25.83 -2.30 3.69
N PRO A 28 -24.90 -1.34 3.90
CA PRO A 28 -23.64 -1.62 4.56
C PRO A 28 -23.90 -2.07 6.00
N THR A 29 -23.35 -3.22 6.36
CA THR A 29 -23.43 -3.80 7.70
C THR A 29 -22.07 -3.73 8.37
N LEU A 30 -22.03 -3.81 9.70
CA LEU A 30 -20.76 -3.82 10.45
C LEU A 30 -19.84 -4.99 10.04
N ASN A 31 -20.41 -6.06 9.51
CA ASN A 31 -19.67 -7.22 9.00
C ASN A 31 -18.89 -6.92 7.71
N ASP A 32 -19.21 -5.83 7.01
CA ASP A 32 -18.51 -5.39 5.81
C ASP A 32 -17.25 -4.55 6.15
N LEU A 33 -16.99 -4.29 7.44
CA LEU A 33 -15.78 -3.60 7.88
C LEU A 33 -14.55 -4.52 7.78
N PRO A 34 -13.38 -3.97 7.42
CA PRO A 34 -12.15 -4.73 7.43
C PRO A 34 -11.80 -5.12 8.87
N VAL A 35 -11.88 -6.41 9.16
CA VAL A 35 -11.36 -6.97 10.41
C VAL A 35 -9.84 -6.96 10.33
N PRO A 36 -9.12 -6.45 11.35
CA PRO A 36 -7.66 -6.51 11.36
C PRO A 36 -7.19 -7.96 11.23
N GLN A 37 -6.51 -8.26 10.13
CA GLN A 37 -6.00 -9.60 9.83
C GLN A 37 -4.54 -9.71 10.27
N GLY A 38 -4.23 -10.80 10.98
CA GLY A 38 -2.87 -11.16 11.37
C GLY A 38 -2.30 -10.38 12.57
N SER A 39 -1.08 -10.75 12.95
CA SER A 39 -0.38 -10.09 14.06
C SER A 39 0.39 -8.86 13.55
N TRP A 40 0.16 -7.71 14.19
CA TRP A 40 0.90 -6.48 13.90
C TRP A 40 2.41 -6.67 14.09
N ARG A 41 2.77 -7.51 15.07
CA ARG A 41 4.15 -7.78 15.48
C ARG A 41 4.93 -8.48 14.37
N ASP A 42 4.35 -9.47 13.71
CA ASP A 42 5.03 -10.20 12.65
C ASP A 42 5.26 -9.31 11.44
N THR A 43 4.25 -8.52 11.06
CA THR A 43 4.36 -7.54 9.98
C THR A 43 5.43 -6.49 10.28
N TYR A 44 5.48 -6.00 11.53
CA TYR A 44 6.50 -5.05 11.98
C TYR A 44 7.91 -5.65 11.92
N ASN A 45 8.08 -6.86 12.45
CA ASN A 45 9.38 -7.55 12.47
C ASN A 45 9.92 -7.80 11.05
N GLN A 46 9.05 -8.16 10.11
CA GLN A 46 9.43 -8.31 8.70
C GLN A 46 9.91 -6.99 8.08
N ARG A 47 9.22 -5.87 8.37
CA ARG A 47 9.63 -4.54 7.89
C ARG A 47 10.94 -4.09 8.52
N GLN A 48 11.10 -4.31 9.82
CA GLN A 48 12.32 -3.98 10.56
C GLN A 48 13.56 -4.67 9.96
N ARG A 49 13.45 -5.95 9.62
CA ARG A 49 14.54 -6.69 8.95
C ARG A 49 14.94 -6.08 7.61
N LYS A 50 13.96 -5.61 6.82
CA LYS A 50 14.23 -4.95 5.52
C LYS A 50 14.98 -3.63 5.72
N TYR A 51 14.57 -2.81 6.68
CA TYR A 51 15.23 -1.54 6.95
C TYR A 51 16.63 -1.71 7.52
N ASN A 52 16.84 -2.67 8.42
CA ASN A 52 18.18 -2.98 8.93
C ASN A 52 19.12 -3.45 7.82
N LEU A 53 18.61 -4.23 6.85
CA LEU A 53 19.40 -4.64 5.70
C LEU A 53 19.77 -3.46 4.80
N GLN A 54 18.84 -2.55 4.55
CA GLN A 54 19.12 -1.31 3.80
C GLN A 54 20.11 -0.40 4.54
N LEU A 55 20.00 -0.30 5.86
CA LEU A 55 20.91 0.49 6.69
C LEU A 55 22.35 -0.05 6.60
N VAL A 56 22.52 -1.36 6.80
CA VAL A 56 23.84 -2.00 6.70
C VAL A 56 24.39 -1.89 5.27
N GLY A 57 23.55 -2.14 4.25
CA GLY A 57 23.94 -2.00 2.85
C GLY A 57 24.38 -0.58 2.50
N GLY A 58 23.63 0.43 2.95
CA GLY A 58 23.96 1.84 2.76
C GLY A 58 25.27 2.24 3.44
N LEU A 59 25.48 1.81 4.69
CA LEU A 59 26.73 2.07 5.42
C LEU A 59 27.95 1.45 4.72
N LEU A 60 27.83 0.20 4.24
CA LEU A 60 28.91 -0.46 3.51
C LEU A 60 29.18 0.21 2.17
N PHE A 61 28.13 0.59 1.43
CA PHE A 61 28.27 1.28 0.15
C PHE A 61 28.95 2.63 0.30
N THR A 62 28.44 3.48 1.20
CA THR A 62 28.99 4.83 1.42
C THR A 62 30.39 4.75 2.04
N GLY A 63 30.58 3.89 3.04
CA GLY A 63 31.90 3.68 3.67
C GLY A 63 32.93 3.18 2.68
N GLY A 64 32.59 2.17 1.87
CA GLY A 64 33.47 1.64 0.82
C GLY A 64 33.79 2.69 -0.24
N THR A 65 32.79 3.48 -0.65
CA THR A 65 32.99 4.56 -1.63
C THR A 65 33.94 5.63 -1.10
N LEU A 66 33.80 6.04 0.17
CA LEU A 66 34.69 7.03 0.80
C LEU A 66 36.12 6.50 0.97
N ALA A 67 36.28 5.24 1.38
CA ALA A 67 37.59 4.61 1.50
C ALA A 67 38.30 4.54 0.14
N PHE A 68 37.60 4.07 -0.89
CA PHE A 68 38.11 4.02 -2.26
C PHE A 68 38.43 5.42 -2.80
N ALA A 69 37.57 6.41 -2.55
CA ALA A 69 37.81 7.80 -2.96
C ALA A 69 39.07 8.40 -2.30
N LYS A 70 39.36 8.03 -1.04
CA LYS A 70 40.59 8.43 -0.35
C LYS A 70 41.83 7.79 -0.96
N GLU A 71 41.80 6.48 -1.24
CA GLU A 71 42.96 5.77 -1.78
C GLU A 71 43.24 6.09 -3.25
N SER A 72 42.19 6.29 -4.04
CA SER A 72 42.31 6.60 -5.47
C SER A 72 42.92 7.97 -5.77
N GLY A 73 43.03 8.86 -4.77
CA GLY A 73 43.58 10.21 -4.95
C GLY A 73 42.74 11.13 -5.85
N LEU A 74 41.53 10.71 -6.23
CA LEU A 74 40.66 11.43 -7.15
C LEU A 74 39.99 12.66 -6.49
N ILE A 75 39.82 12.64 -5.17
CA ILE A 75 39.17 13.70 -4.39
C ILE A 75 40.17 14.31 -3.41
N PHE A 76 40.49 15.60 -3.61
CA PHE A 76 41.27 16.37 -2.65
C PHE A 76 40.34 16.92 -1.56
N PHE A 77 40.37 16.29 -0.39
CA PHE A 77 39.51 16.67 0.74
C PHE A 77 39.98 17.92 1.51
N GLY A 78 41.14 18.50 1.17
CA GLY A 78 41.58 19.80 1.71
C GLY A 78 41.72 19.83 3.23
N TYR A 79 42.27 18.78 3.84
CA TYR A 79 42.45 18.65 5.30
C TYR A 79 43.46 19.63 5.93
N GLY A 80 43.87 20.68 5.23
CA GLY A 80 44.89 21.64 5.65
C GLY A 80 46.30 21.25 5.19
N PRO A 81 47.28 22.15 5.33
CA PRO A 81 48.65 21.90 4.92
C PRO A 81 49.28 20.77 5.75
N GLU A 82 50.04 19.89 5.10
CA GLU A 82 50.85 18.90 5.79
C GLU A 82 51.96 19.61 6.57
N ILE A 83 51.82 19.65 7.90
CA ILE A 83 52.89 20.11 8.81
C ILE A 83 53.95 19.00 8.85
N SER A 84 54.84 19.02 7.87
CA SER A 84 55.98 18.12 7.80
C SER A 84 56.98 18.47 8.92
N SER A 85 56.92 17.78 10.06
CA SER A 85 58.07 17.64 10.95
C SER A 85 58.86 16.39 10.52
N LYS A 86 59.75 16.56 9.56
CA LYS A 86 60.80 15.57 9.28
C LYS A 86 62.13 16.24 9.64
N GLU A 87 62.73 15.78 10.75
CA GLU A 87 64.18 15.82 10.94
C GLU A 87 64.84 14.71 10.11
#